data_AF-A0A318XJ62-F1
#
_entry.id   AF-A0A318XJ62-F1
#
_cell.length_a   1.000
_cell.length_b   1.000
_cell.length_c   1.000
_cell.angle_alpha   90.00
_cell.angle_beta   90.00
_cell.angle_gamma   90.00
#
_symmetry.space_group_name_H-M   'P 1'
#
loop_
_entity.id
_entity.type
_entity.pdbx_description
1 polymer ?
#
loop_
_entity_poly.entity_id
_entity_poly.type
_entity_poly.pdbx_seq_one_letter_code
_entity_poly.pdbx_strand_id
1 'polypeptide(L)'
;MKVYKMSDYEWWASNLSPEETLELYLREMGADPEDTYTIEDIKECDLDKEGMYIPYENTDEISELERLGISEQIVKDGRKEGFGTTKKINCEWFIKVPFIKALEFHNYSANDKPFCIAAMET
;
A
#
# COMPACT_ATOMS: atom_id res chain seq x y z
N MET A 1 14.18 -6.71 0.21
CA MET A 1 12.84 -6.23 -0.15
C MET A 1 12.50 -5.05 0.72
N LYS A 2 12.18 -3.91 0.12
CA LYS A 2 11.82 -2.69 0.83
C LYS A 2 10.61 -2.06 0.18
N VAL A 3 9.86 -1.30 0.97
CA VAL A 3 8.80 -0.42 0.48
C VAL A 3 9.21 0.99 0.79
N TYR A 4 9.18 1.85 -0.22
CA TYR A 4 9.46 3.27 -0.09
C TYR A 4 8.19 4.06 -0.33
N LYS A 5 7.83 4.93 0.62
CA LYS A 5 6.84 5.97 0.40
C LYS A 5 7.50 7.06 -0.45
N MET A 6 7.05 7.20 -1.69
CA MET A 6 7.61 8.15 -2.67
C MET A 6 6.86 9.48 -2.65
N SER A 7 5.56 9.44 -2.36
CA SER A 7 4.71 10.62 -2.19
C SER A 7 3.68 10.36 -1.09
N ASP A 8 2.81 11.33 -0.79
CA ASP A 8 1.70 11.12 0.15
C ASP A 8 0.69 10.06 -0.29
N TYR A 9 0.71 9.71 -1.58
CA TYR A 9 -0.26 8.83 -2.20
C TYR A 9 0.36 7.60 -2.86
N GLU A 10 1.69 7.49 -2.93
CA GLU A 10 2.38 6.44 -3.67
C GLU A 10 3.45 5.69 -2.88
N TRP A 11 3.39 4.35 -3.00
CA TRP A 11 4.33 3.42 -2.39
C TRP A 11 4.93 2.50 -3.44
N TRP A 12 6.25 2.33 -3.38
CA TRP A 12 7.03 1.55 -4.34
C TRP A 12 7.73 0.40 -3.65
N ALA A 13 7.53 -0.82 -4.14
CA ALA A 13 8.30 -1.97 -3.73
C ALA A 13 9.59 -2.03 -4.56
N SER A 14 10.74 -2.12 -3.89
CA SER A 14 12.04 -2.10 -4.55
C SER A 14 13.09 -2.86 -3.77
N ASN A 15 14.05 -3.47 -4.48
CA ASN A 15 15.30 -3.99 -3.90
C ASN A 15 16.49 -3.04 -4.13
N LEU A 16 16.26 -1.92 -4.82
CA LEU A 16 17.28 -0.91 -5.08
C LEU A 16 17.49 -0.02 -3.85
N SER A 17 18.56 0.78 -3.90
CA SER A 17 18.73 1.90 -2.97
C SER A 17 17.57 2.91 -3.13
N PRO A 18 17.27 3.71 -2.09
CA PRO A 18 16.24 4.74 -2.20
C PRO A 18 16.54 5.75 -3.32
N GLU A 19 17.82 6.07 -3.56
CA GLU A 19 18.26 6.94 -4.65
C GLU A 19 17.95 6.34 -6.03
N GLU A 20 18.32 5.09 -6.27
CA GLU A 20 18.02 4.40 -7.52
C GLU A 20 16.51 4.21 -7.74
N THR A 21 15.75 4.02 -6.66
CA THR A 21 14.28 3.91 -6.72
C THR A 21 13.65 5.27 -7.06
N LEU A 22 14.20 6.37 -6.55
CA LEU A 22 13.78 7.74 -6.92
C LEU A 22 14.02 8.03 -8.40
N GLU A 23 15.21 7.71 -8.90
CA GLU A 23 15.55 7.91 -10.31
C GLU A 23 14.62 7.12 -11.24
N LEU A 24 14.19 5.93 -10.82
CA LEU A 24 13.21 5.15 -11.55
C LEU A 24 11.82 5.80 -11.48
N TYR A 25 11.37 6.19 -10.29
CA TYR A 25 10.08 6.84 -10.08
C TYR A 25 9.93 8.12 -10.93
N LEU A 26 10.92 9.02 -10.88
CA LEU A 26 10.91 10.27 -11.65
C LEU A 26 10.87 10.02 -13.15
N ARG A 27 11.60 9.01 -13.62
CA ARG A 27 11.62 8.60 -15.02
C ARG A 27 10.28 8.07 -15.51
N GLU A 28 9.62 7.23 -14.70
CA GLU A 28 8.29 6.67 -15.02
C GLU A 28 7.21 7.77 -14.98
N MET A 29 7.33 8.74 -14.08
CA MET A 29 6.42 9.89 -13.97
C MET A 29 6.69 11.00 -14.98
N GLY A 30 7.82 10.95 -15.70
CA GLY A 30 8.26 12.02 -16.60
C GLY A 30 8.56 13.33 -15.87
N ALA A 31 8.92 13.26 -14.59
CA ALA A 31 9.23 14.40 -13.75
C ALA A 31 10.75 14.67 -13.72
N ASP A 32 11.14 15.94 -13.69
CA ASP A 32 12.54 16.32 -13.55
C ASP A 32 12.97 16.20 -12.07
N PRO A 33 14.13 15.57 -11.77
CA PRO A 33 14.60 15.34 -10.40
C PRO A 33 14.81 16.60 -9.57
N GLU A 34 15.12 17.73 -10.23
CA GLU A 34 15.53 18.95 -9.55
C GLU A 34 14.36 19.78 -9.00
N ASP A 35 13.11 19.52 -9.44
CA ASP A 35 11.97 20.41 -9.16
C ASP A 35 10.84 19.79 -8.32
N THR A 36 10.84 18.48 -8.06
CA THR A 36 9.62 17.80 -7.54
C THR A 36 9.82 16.96 -6.28
N TYR A 37 10.80 16.07 -6.23
CA TYR A 37 11.00 15.16 -5.10
C TYR A 37 12.49 14.95 -4.83
N THR A 38 12.90 15.14 -3.58
CA THR A 38 14.27 14.91 -3.13
C THR A 38 14.38 13.58 -2.39
N ILE A 39 15.61 13.09 -2.21
CA ILE A 39 15.88 11.88 -1.41
C ILE A 39 15.37 12.00 0.03
N GLU A 40 15.31 13.22 0.58
CA GLU A 40 14.82 13.49 1.94
C GLU A 40 13.30 13.28 2.07
N ASP A 41 12.58 13.32 0.94
CA ASP A 41 11.14 13.09 0.89
C ASP A 41 10.80 11.59 0.92
N ILE A 42 11.77 10.73 0.61
CA ILE A 42 11.59 9.28 0.57
C ILE A 42 11.71 8.68 1.96
N LYS A 43 10.72 7.85 2.32
CA LYS A 43 10.73 7.11 3.58
C LYS A 43 10.65 5.62 3.34
N GLU A 44 11.61 4.87 3.87
CA GLU A 44 11.52 3.42 3.95
C GLU A 44 10.46 3.04 5.01
N CYS A 45 9.45 2.28 4.59
CA CYS A 45 8.36 1.83 5.45
C CYS A 45 8.75 0.60 6.27
N ASP A 46 8.27 0.54 7.51
CA ASP A 46 8.37 -0.66 8.34
C ASP A 46 7.35 -1.71 7.86
N LEU A 47 7.82 -2.80 7.25
CA LEU A 47 6.97 -3.78 6.56
C LEU A 47 5.95 -4.49 7.47
N ASP A 48 6.24 -4.55 8.77
CA ASP A 48 5.41 -5.22 9.78
C ASP A 48 4.50 -4.25 10.54
N LYS A 49 4.86 -2.96 10.62
CA LYS A 49 4.09 -1.95 11.37
C LYS A 49 3.26 -1.03 10.49
N GLU A 50 3.65 -0.87 9.23
CA GLU A 50 2.93 -0.09 8.23
C GLU A 50 2.28 -1.01 7.19
N GLY A 51 1.33 -0.47 6.45
CA GLY A 51 0.64 -1.25 5.43
C GLY A 51 -0.44 -0.45 4.71
N MET A 52 -1.21 -1.16 3.90
CA MET A 52 -2.15 -0.58 2.95
C MET A 52 -3.46 -1.36 2.89
N TYR A 53 -4.47 -0.73 2.29
CA TYR A 53 -5.72 -1.37 1.97
C TYR A 53 -5.60 -2.10 0.63
N ILE A 54 -5.85 -3.40 0.62
CA ILE A 54 -5.92 -4.23 -0.59
C ILE A 54 -7.36 -4.71 -0.81
N PRO A 55 -7.76 -5.04 -2.06
CA PRO A 55 -9.06 -5.62 -2.33
C PRO A 55 -9.34 -6.82 -1.42
N TYR A 56 -10.51 -6.83 -0.81
CA TYR A 56 -10.96 -7.90 0.07
C TYR A 56 -11.85 -8.85 -0.73
N GLU A 57 -11.47 -10.11 -0.78
CA GLU A 57 -12.11 -11.11 -1.67
C GLU A 57 -12.90 -12.18 -0.90
N ASN A 58 -13.04 -12.08 0.43
CA ASN A 58 -13.83 -13.02 1.21
C ASN A 58 -15.33 -12.78 1.00
N THR A 59 -15.90 -13.41 -0.02
CA THR A 59 -17.28 -13.18 -0.47
C THR A 59 -18.34 -13.45 0.59
N ASP A 60 -18.13 -14.45 1.45
CA ASP A 60 -19.09 -14.82 2.50
C ASP A 60 -19.15 -13.73 3.59
N GLU A 61 -17.98 -13.28 4.05
CA GLU A 61 -17.86 -12.21 5.04
C GLU A 61 -18.34 -10.87 4.48
N ILE A 62 -18.01 -10.56 3.22
CA ILE A 62 -18.53 -9.38 2.51
C ILE A 62 -20.06 -9.40 2.47
N SER A 63 -20.66 -10.54 2.09
CA SER A 63 -22.12 -10.68 2.03
C SER A 63 -22.76 -10.47 3.41
N GLU A 64 -22.11 -10.94 4.48
CA GLU A 64 -22.59 -10.72 5.84
C GLU A 64 -22.49 -9.24 6.25
N LEU A 65 -21.36 -8.59 5.98
CA LEU A 65 -21.15 -7.16 6.24
C LEU A 65 -22.18 -6.31 5.51
N GLU A 66 -22.44 -6.60 4.22
CA GLU A 66 -23.46 -5.91 3.43
C GLU A 66 -24.87 -6.13 3.95
N ARG A 67 -25.22 -7.37 4.32
CA ARG A 67 -26.52 -7.72 4.92
C ARG A 67 -26.75 -6.97 6.24
N LEU A 68 -25.70 -6.78 7.04
CA LEU A 68 -25.76 -6.05 8.30
C LEU A 68 -25.73 -4.53 8.10
N GLY A 69 -25.54 -4.04 6.87
CA GLY A 69 -25.37 -2.61 6.58
C GLY A 69 -24.11 -2.01 7.19
N ILE A 70 -23.09 -2.84 7.46
CA ILE A 70 -21.80 -2.41 7.98
C ILE A 70 -20.98 -1.90 6.80
N SER A 71 -20.43 -0.70 6.92
CA SER A 71 -19.52 -0.11 5.91
C SER A 71 -18.05 -0.17 6.33
N GLU A 72 -17.78 -0.48 7.59
CA GLU A 72 -16.44 -0.60 8.17
C GLU A 72 -16.47 -1.55 9.36
N GLN A 73 -15.57 -2.53 9.38
CA GLN A 73 -15.38 -3.42 10.51
C GLN A 73 -13.97 -3.22 11.06
N ILE A 74 -13.90 -2.64 12.26
CA ILE A 74 -12.65 -2.51 13.00
C ILE A 74 -12.50 -3.78 13.84
N VAL A 75 -11.44 -4.56 13.58
CA VAL A 75 -11.10 -5.71 14.42
C VAL A 75 -10.72 -5.18 15.81
N LYS A 76 -11.67 -5.29 16.74
CA LYS A 76 -11.58 -4.77 18.11
C LYS A 76 -10.64 -5.64 18.94
N ASP A 77 -9.35 -5.37 18.84
CA ASP A 77 -8.39 -5.65 19.92
C ASP A 77 -8.04 -4.36 20.68
N GLY A 78 -9.03 -3.46 20.80
CA GLY A 78 -8.96 -2.26 21.66
C GLY A 78 -7.95 -1.19 21.24
N ARG A 79 -7.31 -1.32 20.07
CA ARG A 79 -6.38 -0.32 19.52
C ARG A 79 -6.89 0.18 18.17
N LYS A 80 -6.58 1.44 17.86
CA LYS A 80 -6.86 2.17 16.61
C LYS A 80 -6.70 1.27 15.38
N GLU A 81 -7.52 1.50 14.35
CA GLU A 81 -7.41 0.99 12.95
C GLU A 81 -6.17 0.10 12.71
N GLY A 82 -6.28 -1.16 13.10
CA GLY A 82 -5.22 -2.15 13.00
C GLY A 82 -5.23 -2.88 11.67
N PHE A 83 -4.26 -3.76 11.47
CA PHE A 83 -4.34 -4.74 10.40
C PHE A 83 -5.55 -5.66 10.61
N GLY A 84 -6.24 -6.01 9.53
CA GLY A 84 -7.51 -6.73 9.55
C GLY A 84 -8.74 -5.83 9.51
N THR A 85 -8.60 -4.51 9.69
CA THR A 85 -9.72 -3.58 9.50
C THR A 85 -10.21 -3.64 8.05
N THR A 86 -11.51 -3.84 7.86
CA THR A 86 -12.15 -3.79 6.54
C THR A 86 -12.93 -2.50 6.36
N LYS A 87 -12.94 -1.97 5.13
CA LYS A 87 -13.62 -0.73 4.77
C LYS A 87 -14.21 -0.83 3.37
N LYS A 88 -15.40 -0.26 3.19
CA LYS A 88 -16.04 -0.12 1.87
C LYS A 88 -15.68 1.22 1.22
N ILE A 89 -15.13 1.20 0.02
CA ILE A 89 -14.76 2.38 -0.79
C ILE A 89 -15.30 2.16 -2.21
N ASN A 90 -16.05 3.10 -2.77
CA ASN A 90 -16.61 3.00 -4.13
C ASN A 90 -17.33 1.67 -4.45
N CYS A 91 -18.09 1.15 -3.48
CA CYS A 91 -18.78 -0.14 -3.54
C CYS A 91 -17.90 -1.41 -3.46
N GLU A 92 -16.59 -1.26 -3.37
CA GLU A 92 -15.64 -2.36 -3.20
C GLU A 92 -15.18 -2.46 -1.75
N TRP A 93 -14.89 -3.67 -1.31
CA TRP A 93 -14.38 -3.93 0.04
C TRP A 93 -12.88 -4.04 0.02
N PHE A 94 -12.24 -3.43 1.02
CA PHE A 94 -10.80 -3.46 1.21
C PHE A 94 -10.47 -3.91 2.62
N ILE A 95 -9.32 -4.55 2.79
CA ILE A 95 -8.77 -4.94 4.09
C ILE A 95 -7.39 -4.33 4.27
N LYS A 96 -7.14 -3.76 5.46
CA LYS A 96 -5.84 -3.24 5.82
C LYS A 96 -4.89 -4.38 6.16
N VAL A 97 -3.81 -4.53 5.42
CA VAL A 97 -2.78 -5.55 5.66
C VAL A 97 -1.41 -4.90 5.83
N PRO A 98 -0.46 -5.54 6.55
CA PRO A 98 0.92 -5.08 6.58
C PRO A 98 1.53 -5.09 5.18
N PHE A 99 2.52 -4.22 4.93
CA PHE A 99 3.20 -4.22 3.63
C PHE A 99 3.84 -5.56 3.29
N ILE A 100 4.35 -6.32 4.28
CA ILE A 100 4.88 -7.67 4.00
C ILE A 100 3.83 -8.57 3.34
N LYS A 101 2.56 -8.54 3.80
CA LYS A 101 1.46 -9.28 3.19
C LYS A 101 1.02 -8.71 1.85
N ALA A 102 1.06 -7.38 1.69
CA ALA A 102 0.77 -6.76 0.41
C ALA A 102 1.77 -7.23 -0.67
N LEU A 103 3.06 -7.33 -0.33
CA LEU A 103 4.09 -7.83 -1.25
C LEU A 103 3.86 -9.31 -1.62
N GLU A 104 3.43 -10.14 -0.68
CA GLU A 104 3.03 -11.53 -0.96
C GLU A 104 1.85 -11.59 -1.92
N PHE A 105 0.85 -10.71 -1.74
CA PHE A 105 -0.31 -10.60 -2.63
C PHE A 105 0.09 -10.23 -4.06
N HIS A 106 1.05 -9.32 -4.22
CA HIS A 106 1.61 -8.96 -5.53
C HIS A 106 2.62 -9.99 -6.08
N ASN A 107 2.85 -11.10 -5.37
CA ASN A 107 3.85 -12.12 -5.70
C ASN A 107 5.25 -11.53 -5.96
N TYR A 108 5.60 -10.46 -5.25
CA TYR A 108 6.85 -9.76 -5.45
C TYR A 108 8.01 -10.56 -4.87
N SER A 109 9.07 -10.71 -5.66
CA SER A 109 10.28 -11.44 -5.32
C SER A 109 11.52 -10.54 -5.39
N ALA A 110 12.62 -11.02 -4.80
CA ALA A 110 13.90 -10.30 -4.78
C ALA A 110 14.47 -9.98 -6.18
N ASN A 111 13.99 -10.67 -7.23
CA ASN A 111 14.46 -10.50 -8.61
C ASN A 111 13.54 -9.61 -9.46
N ASP A 112 12.42 -9.16 -8.90
CA ASP A 112 11.46 -8.39 -9.65
C ASP A 112 11.87 -6.92 -9.71
N LYS A 113 11.56 -6.29 -10.85
CA LYS A 113 11.78 -4.86 -11.05
C LYS A 113 10.96 -4.06 -10.05
N PRO A 114 11.43 -2.89 -9.59
CA PRO A 114 10.61 -2.06 -8.73
C PRO A 114 9.31 -1.67 -9.42
N PHE A 115 8.24 -1.57 -8.64
CA PHE A 115 6.92 -1.22 -9.14
C PHE A 115 6.10 -0.50 -8.06
N CYS A 116 5.12 0.28 -8.51
CA CYS A 116 4.16 0.93 -7.63
C CYS A 116 3.19 -0.13 -7.07
N ILE A 117 3.18 -0.31 -5.75
CA ILE A 117 2.26 -1.22 -5.05
C ILE A 117 0.94 -0.54 -4.69
N ALA A 118 0.95 0.79 -4.59
CA ALA A 118 -0.25 1.57 -4.29
C ALA A 118 -0.08 2.99 -4.81
N ALA A 119 -1.07 3.47 -5.55
CA ALA A 119 -1.28 4.87 -5.85
C ALA A 119 -2.74 5.19 -5.49
N MET A 120 -2.98 6.13 -4.58
CA MET A 120 -4.33 6.66 -4.41
C MET A 120 -4.57 7.66 -5.54
N GLU A 121 -5.45 7.32 -6.50
CA GLU A 121 -5.89 8.28 -7.50
C GLU A 121 -6.53 9.49 -6.80
N THR A 122 -5.97 10.69 -7.04
CA THR A 122 -6.50 11.98 -6.59
C THR A 122 -7.67 12.44 -7.44
#